data_AF-A0A1B8WKD3-F1
#
_entry.id   AF-A0A1B8WKD3-F1
#
_cell.length_a   1.000
_cell.length_b   1.000
_cell.length_c   1.000
_cell.angle_alpha   90.00
_cell.angle_beta   90.00
_cell.angle_gamma   90.00
#
_symmetry.space_group_name_H-M   'P 1'
#
loop_
_entity.id
_entity.type
_entity.pdbx_description
1 polymer ?
#
loop_
_entity_poly.entity_id
_entity_poly.type
_entity_poly.pdbx_seq_one_letter_code
_entity_poly.pdbx_strand_id
1 'polypeptide(L)'
;MRIALIMRKSFLEDLMNKRSKIIFFIGLLVLMLAFFRWNHYATLTTSQVKVIEVSTDEIVVEKMSGDRETVQIPKGIYKLIEVNQEYSIKYEHRKWEKPTLVSIEP
;
A
#
# COMPACT_ATOMS: atom_id res chain seq x y z
N MET A 1 -5.58 -50.44 35.74
CA MET A 1 -5.12 -49.05 35.99
C MET A 1 -4.38 -48.41 34.80
N ARG A 2 -3.58 -49.14 34.01
CA ARG A 2 -2.81 -48.57 32.86
C ARG A 2 -3.65 -48.00 31.71
N ILE A 3 -4.81 -48.60 31.40
CA ILE A 3 -5.67 -48.20 30.26
C ILE A 3 -6.25 -46.79 30.43
N ALA A 4 -6.68 -46.43 31.65
CA ALA A 4 -7.21 -45.09 31.95
C ALA A 4 -6.15 -43.98 31.76
N LEU A 5 -4.88 -44.30 32.01
CA LEU A 5 -3.76 -43.37 31.90
C LEU A 5 -3.40 -43.11 30.42
N ILE A 6 -3.48 -44.15 29.57
CA ILE A 6 -3.28 -44.05 28.13
C ILE A 6 -4.40 -43.24 27.48
N MET A 7 -5.67 -43.51 27.82
CA MET A 7 -6.80 -42.74 27.30
C MET A 7 -6.73 -41.27 27.69
N ARG A 8 -6.33 -40.95 28.93
CA ARG A 8 -6.16 -39.56 29.37
C ARG A 8 -5.06 -38.84 28.57
N LYS A 9 -3.94 -39.52 28.28
CA LYS A 9 -2.83 -38.93 27.52
C LYS A 9 -3.22 -38.63 26.06
N SER A 10 -3.85 -39.59 25.39
CA SER A 10 -4.37 -39.43 24.02
C SER A 10 -5.40 -38.29 23.93
N PHE A 11 -6.31 -38.20 24.89
CA PHE A 11 -7.29 -37.11 24.96
C PHE A 11 -6.63 -35.73 25.14
N LEU A 12 -5.60 -35.64 25.99
CA LEU A 12 -4.86 -34.39 26.22
C LEU A 12 -4.04 -33.97 24.99
N GLU A 13 -3.42 -34.92 24.29
CA GLU A 13 -2.67 -34.66 23.05
C GLU A 13 -3.60 -34.13 21.93
N ASP A 14 -4.78 -34.72 21.76
CA ASP A 14 -5.78 -34.23 20.81
C ASP A 14 -6.28 -32.82 21.18
N LEU A 15 -6.49 -32.56 22.48
CA LEU A 15 -6.91 -31.25 22.97
C LEU A 15 -5.83 -30.18 22.69
N MET A 16 -4.56 -30.52 22.90
CA MET A 16 -3.41 -29.65 22.65
C MET A 16 -3.24 -29.37 21.14
N ASN A 17 -3.38 -30.39 20.30
CA ASN A 17 -3.31 -30.24 18.84
C ASN A 17 -4.47 -29.43 18.26
N LYS A 18 -5.68 -29.54 18.83
CA LYS A 18 -6.82 -28.72 18.42
C LYS A 18 -6.61 -27.25 18.77
N ARG A 19 -6.05 -26.97 19.96
CA ARG A 19 -5.73 -25.60 20.40
C ARG A 19 -4.63 -24.96 19.54
N SER A 20 -3.57 -25.69 19.21
CA SER A 20 -2.49 -25.16 18.36
C SER A 20 -2.99 -24.83 16.95
N LYS A 21 -3.85 -25.68 16.36
CA LYS A 21 -4.53 -25.40 15.09
C LYS A 21 -5.37 -24.12 15.16
N ILE A 22 -6.14 -23.93 16.22
CA ILE A 22 -6.96 -22.71 16.40
C ILE A 22 -6.08 -21.47 16.49
N ILE A 23 -5.00 -21.50 17.26
CA ILE A 23 -4.05 -20.38 17.37
C ILE A 23 -3.43 -20.07 16.00
N PHE A 24 -3.06 -21.09 15.24
CA PHE A 24 -2.56 -20.93 13.88
C PHE A 24 -3.58 -20.24 12.95
N PHE A 25 -4.83 -20.70 12.95
CA PHE A 25 -5.89 -20.07 12.14
C PHE A 25 -6.17 -18.63 12.55
N ILE A 26 -6.16 -18.31 13.84
CA ILE A 26 -6.31 -16.93 14.33
C ILE A 26 -5.12 -16.08 13.85
N GLY A 27 -3.89 -16.57 13.98
CA GLY A 27 -2.70 -15.88 13.49
C GLY A 27 -2.76 -15.61 11.98
N LEU A 28 -3.18 -16.61 11.20
CA LEU A 28 -3.37 -16.47 9.75
C LEU A 28 -4.46 -15.44 9.41
N LEU A 29 -5.58 -15.44 10.14
CA LEU A 29 -6.66 -14.47 9.96
C LEU A 29 -6.18 -13.04 10.24
N VAL A 30 -5.41 -12.83 11.31
CA VAL A 30 -4.85 -11.52 11.65
C VAL A 30 -3.89 -11.04 10.55
N LEU A 31 -3.04 -11.93 10.03
CA LEU A 31 -2.14 -11.60 8.91
C LEU A 31 -2.93 -11.22 7.65
N MET A 32 -4.00 -11.96 7.31
CA MET A 32 -4.86 -11.61 6.18
C MET A 32 -5.53 -10.25 6.37
N LEU A 33 -6.07 -9.95 7.55
CA LEU A 33 -6.68 -8.65 7.84
C LEU A 33 -5.66 -7.50 7.76
N ALA A 34 -4.44 -7.71 8.23
CA ALA A 34 -3.35 -6.72 8.10
C ALA A 34 -2.98 -6.49 6.62
N PHE A 35 -2.87 -7.55 5.82
CA PHE A 35 -2.58 -7.46 4.40
C PHE A 35 -3.69 -6.77 3.59
N PHE A 36 -4.96 -7.08 3.88
CA PHE A 36 -6.09 -6.39 3.27
C PHE A 36 -6.11 -4.91 3.62
N ARG A 37 -5.84 -4.57 4.88
CA ARG A 37 -5.79 -3.17 5.31
C ARG A 37 -4.63 -2.41 4.68
N TRP A 38 -3.52 -3.06 4.38
CA TRP A 38 -2.42 -2.46 3.62
C TRP A 38 -2.86 -2.08 2.20
N ASN A 39 -3.56 -2.97 1.50
CA ASN A 39 -3.93 -2.79 0.09
C ASN A 39 -5.11 -1.83 -0.15
N HIS A 40 -5.90 -1.49 0.87
CA HIS A 40 -7.15 -0.75 0.65
C HIS A 40 -6.96 0.76 0.41
N TYR A 41 -5.83 1.35 0.82
CA TYR A 41 -5.67 2.81 0.84
C TYR A 41 -4.93 3.35 -0.38
N ALA A 42 -5.56 3.30 -1.55
CA ALA A 42 -5.19 4.08 -2.73
C ALA A 42 -6.26 5.14 -2.98
N THR A 43 -5.89 6.41 -2.95
CA THR A 43 -6.79 7.53 -3.26
C THR A 43 -6.36 8.20 -4.56
N LEU A 44 -7.29 8.33 -5.50
CA LEU A 44 -7.09 9.12 -6.71
C LEU A 44 -7.39 10.58 -6.41
N THR A 45 -6.45 11.47 -6.71
CA THR A 45 -6.60 12.92 -6.52
C THR A 45 -6.27 13.62 -7.82
N THR A 46 -7.04 14.67 -8.13
CA THR A 46 -6.80 15.57 -9.26
C THR A 46 -6.47 16.95 -8.71
N SER A 47 -5.42 17.60 -9.21
CA SER A 47 -4.98 18.91 -8.75
C SER A 47 -4.32 19.70 -9.88
N GLN A 48 -4.50 21.02 -9.86
CA GLN A 48 -3.73 21.96 -10.68
C GLN A 48 -2.42 22.27 -9.98
N VAL A 49 -1.31 22.06 -10.68
CA VAL A 49 0.04 22.22 -10.14
C VAL A 49 0.97 22.85 -11.16
N LYS A 50 1.98 23.55 -10.67
CA LYS A 50 3.08 24.05 -11.49
C LYS A 50 4.27 23.10 -11.41
N VAL A 51 4.83 22.68 -12.53
CA VAL A 51 6.02 21.83 -12.55
C VAL A 51 7.26 22.68 -12.27
N ILE A 52 8.05 22.31 -11.26
CA ILE A 52 9.29 23.01 -10.88
C ILE A 52 10.53 22.26 -11.41
N GLU A 53 10.49 20.94 -11.39
CA GLU A 53 11.61 20.10 -11.80
C GLU A 53 11.11 18.83 -12.48
N VAL A 54 11.83 18.40 -13.52
CA VAL A 54 11.51 17.18 -14.29
C VAL A 54 12.73 16.29 -14.33
N SER A 55 12.59 15.09 -13.78
CA SER A 55 13.56 14.00 -13.82
C SER A 55 13.04 12.85 -14.70
N THR A 56 13.86 11.82 -14.91
CA THR A 56 13.52 10.70 -15.81
C THR A 56 12.32 9.86 -15.36
N ASP A 57 12.06 9.84 -14.06
CA ASP A 57 11.14 8.95 -13.35
C ASP A 57 10.27 9.69 -12.31
N GLU A 58 10.53 10.98 -12.07
CA GLU A 58 9.72 11.81 -11.18
C GLU A 58 9.68 13.27 -11.62
N ILE A 59 8.66 13.98 -11.16
CA ILE A 59 8.52 15.43 -11.29
C ILE A 59 8.31 16.04 -9.90
N VAL A 60 8.83 17.25 -9.70
CA VAL A 60 8.53 18.06 -8.52
C VAL A 60 7.51 19.10 -8.94
N VAL A 61 6.39 19.14 -8.23
CA VAL A 61 5.27 20.04 -8.51
C VAL A 61 4.98 20.93 -7.32
N GLU A 62 4.56 22.17 -7.59
CA GLU A 62 4.07 23.15 -6.63
C GLU A 62 2.55 23.23 -6.71
N LYS A 63 1.87 23.05 -5.59
CA LYS A 63 0.43 23.24 -5.49
C LYS A 63 0.10 24.72 -5.34
N MET A 64 -1.16 25.07 -5.56
CA MET A 64 -1.70 26.40 -5.28
C MET A 64 -1.54 26.85 -3.81
N SER A 65 -1.39 25.90 -2.88
CA SER A 65 -1.08 26.17 -1.47
C SER A 65 0.37 26.60 -1.22
N GLY A 66 1.26 26.46 -2.21
CA GLY A 66 2.70 26.61 -2.08
C GLY A 66 3.42 25.33 -1.63
N ASP A 67 2.69 24.25 -1.37
CA ASP A 67 3.28 22.97 -1.00
C ASP A 67 3.94 22.30 -2.20
N ARG A 68 5.10 21.69 -1.97
CA ARG A 68 5.83 20.92 -2.97
C ARG A 68 5.63 19.44 -2.77
N GLU A 69 5.42 18.73 -3.86
CA GLU A 69 5.23 17.29 -3.87
C GLU A 69 6.03 16.65 -5.01
N THR A 70 6.62 15.50 -4.74
CA THR A 70 7.33 14.71 -5.75
C THR A 70 6.40 13.60 -6.25
N VAL A 71 6.13 13.58 -7.55
CA VAL A 71 5.23 12.63 -8.19
C VAL A 71 6.02 11.74 -9.14
N GLN A 72 5.88 10.42 -9.00
CA GLN A 72 6.48 9.45 -9.91
C GLN A 72 5.79 9.49 -11.27
N ILE A 73 6.56 9.43 -12.35
CA ILE A 73 6.04 9.45 -13.72
C ILE A 73 6.47 8.21 -14.50
N PRO A 74 5.65 7.75 -15.47
CA PRO A 74 6.05 6.67 -16.37
C PRO A 74 7.27 7.06 -17.21
N LYS A 75 8.13 6.07 -17.50
CA LYS A 75 9.33 6.27 -18.32
C LYS A 75 8.98 6.90 -19.67
N GLY A 76 9.75 7.92 -20.05
CA GLY A 76 9.64 8.59 -21.35
C GLY A 76 8.67 9.78 -21.39
N ILE A 77 7.71 9.88 -20.46
CA ILE A 77 6.78 11.00 -20.37
C ILE A 77 7.51 12.32 -20.03
N TYR A 78 8.63 12.24 -19.29
CA TYR A 78 9.41 13.42 -18.88
C TYR A 78 9.81 14.36 -20.02
N LYS A 79 9.91 13.84 -21.26
CA LYS A 79 10.21 14.65 -22.47
C LYS A 79 9.05 15.52 -22.94
N LEU A 80 7.85 15.25 -22.45
CA LEU A 80 6.60 15.91 -22.82
C LEU A 80 6.14 16.92 -21.76
N ILE A 81 6.87 17.02 -20.65
CA ILE A 81 6.53 17.89 -19.51
C ILE A 81 7.51 19.06 -19.50
N GLU A 82 6.99 20.28 -19.51
CA GLU A 82 7.78 21.49 -19.46
C GLU A 82 7.88 22.04 -18.03
N VAL A 83 9.06 22.54 -17.68
CA VAL A 83 9.31 23.20 -16.40
C VAL A 83 8.67 24.59 -16.41
N ASN A 84 8.13 25.02 -15.28
CA ASN A 84 7.38 26.27 -15.06
C ASN A 84 6.03 26.36 -15.78
N GLN A 85 5.52 25.26 -16.32
CA GLN A 85 4.18 25.18 -16.88
C GLN A 85 3.20 24.62 -15.84
N GLU A 86 1.96 25.11 -15.90
CA GLU A 86 0.84 24.61 -15.12
C GLU A 86 0.18 23.43 -15.82
N TYR A 87 -0.17 22.41 -15.05
CA TYR A 87 -0.85 21.21 -15.54
C TYR A 87 -1.95 20.80 -14.57
N SER A 88 -3.03 20.24 -15.12
CA SER A 88 -3.98 19.44 -14.37
C SER A 88 -3.45 18.01 -14.29
N ILE A 89 -2.98 17.61 -13.11
CA ILE A 89 -2.47 16.26 -12.89
C ILE A 89 -3.46 15.43 -12.09
N LYS A 90 -3.59 14.16 -12.47
CA LYS A 90 -4.25 13.13 -11.68
C LYS A 90 -3.20 12.16 -11.19
N TYR A 91 -3.18 11.90 -9.89
CA TYR A 91 -2.23 10.98 -9.28
C TYR A 91 -2.94 10.04 -8.30
N GLU A 92 -2.40 8.83 -8.21
CA GLU A 92 -2.76 7.85 -7.18
C GLU A 92 -1.82 8.03 -6.00
N HIS A 93 -2.40 8.28 -4.82
CA HIS A 93 -1.65 8.34 -3.57
C HIS A 93 -1.95 7.09 -2.75
N ARG A 94 -0.90 6.31 -2.47
CA ARG A 94 -0.97 5.17 -1.57
C ARG A 94 -0.33 5.52 -0.24
N LYS A 95 -0.89 4.99 0.85
CA LYS A 95 -0.34 5.26 2.18
C LYS A 95 1.11 4.72 2.24
N TRP A 96 2.06 5.61 2.57
CA TRP A 96 3.52 5.32 2.67
C TRP A 96 4.27 5.17 1.34
N GLU A 97 3.66 5.48 0.20
CA GLU A 97 4.33 5.49 -1.10
C GLU A 97 4.31 6.90 -1.71
N LYS A 98 5.26 7.18 -2.62
CA LYS A 98 5.23 8.42 -3.39
C LYS A 98 4.01 8.40 -4.35
N PRO A 99 3.31 9.52 -4.53
CA PRO A 99 2.24 9.63 -5.51
C PRO A 99 2.70 9.17 -6.90
N THR A 100 1.84 8.45 -7.61
CA THR A 100 2.13 7.98 -8.96
C THR A 100 1.21 8.67 -9.95
N LEU A 101 1.78 9.27 -10.99
CA LEU A 101 1.04 9.95 -12.04
C LEU A 101 0.16 8.97 -12.80
N VAL A 102 -1.12 9.32 -12.93
CA VAL A 102 -2.12 8.57 -13.70
C VAL A 102 -2.44 9.29 -15.00
N SER A 103 -2.61 10.62 -14.95
CA SER A 103 -2.80 11.45 -16.14
C SER A 103 -2.26 12.85 -15.93
N ILE A 104 -1.91 13.52 -17.03
CA ILE A 104 -1.45 14.89 -17.07
C ILE A 104 -2.07 15.58 -18.29
N GLU A 105 -2.67 16.74 -18.06
CA GLU A 105 -3.30 17.57 -19.09
C GLU A 105 -2.76 19.01 -18.96
N PRO A 106 -2.42 19.66 -20.09
CA PRO A 106 -1.99 21.06 -20.10
C PRO A 106 -3.13 22.03 -19.75
#